data_AF-A0A948ARV4-F1
#
_entry.id   AF-A0A948ARV4-F1
#
_cell.length_a   1.000
_cell.length_b   1.000
_cell.length_c   1.000
_cell.angle_alpha   90.00
_cell.angle_beta   90.00
_cell.angle_gamma   90.00
#
_symmetry.space_group_name_H-M   'P 1'
#
loop_
_entity.id
_entity.type
_entity.pdbx_description
1 polymer ?
#
loop_
_entity_poly.entity_id
_entity_poly.type
_entity_poly.pdbx_seq_one_letter_code
_entity_poly.pdbx_strand_id
1 'polypeptide(L)'
;MYSREPHVQLEVDGDLQSFPVRLYRPGDPGPGRTLTAGGRDYRVSVEEYWPHFAQRLQAADTGPAALRLVVIGESGPEELFLLDGEARSPGGVRMRYVEGPLPAAADGARWGTVRVHVDGETTRCDVPDTLPATFASAGWTFTITEFQSDFKVGGGTSYEGDLGNPMIRVAIAAPDGREGEKILFAYHPDFSMGHGGAEEDFPALDVLYQLDRGLTIGRDAGGTLVARSTQPLASMGMDDVSAAVDLPAGRPFPLETALVYRSEGGGLAFMLNEALPHVQLQPALSQDERAPSAARISVVDASGARVETIVVKDDEREETVRIGDTEAILRLGSVVIDLPYSIHLDDFLLLNYPGSRNPASYESHVRLYDADRGIDGRPVRIYMNHPLSHRGYKHFQSSYDPDELGTVLSVNYDPGKVPTYLGYTLLALGFLMILARDLIWPVRKDERERSAA
;
A
#
# COMPACT_ATOMS: atom_id res chain seq x y z
N MET A 1 6.49 27.78 -14.39
CA MET A 1 7.28 27.05 -13.37
C MET A 1 6.31 26.41 -12.39
N TYR A 2 6.57 25.22 -11.87
CA TYR A 2 5.74 24.64 -10.81
C TYR A 2 6.23 25.05 -9.41
N SER A 3 5.30 25.31 -8.49
CA SER A 3 5.64 25.51 -7.08
C SER A 3 6.30 24.27 -6.48
N ARG A 4 7.32 24.47 -5.65
CA ARG A 4 7.98 23.37 -4.92
C ARG A 4 7.10 22.79 -3.83
N GLU A 5 6.45 23.67 -3.07
CA GLU A 5 5.51 23.27 -2.03
C GLU A 5 4.14 23.00 -2.65
N PRO A 6 3.40 21.99 -2.19
CA PRO A 6 2.04 21.76 -2.64
C PRO A 6 1.15 22.91 -2.16
N HIS A 7 0.20 23.28 -3.00
CA HIS A 7 -0.83 24.26 -2.71
C HIS A 7 -2.17 23.55 -2.52
N VAL A 8 -2.94 24.03 -1.56
CA VAL A 8 -4.39 23.82 -1.56
C VAL A 8 -4.98 24.79 -2.57
N GLN A 9 -5.79 24.26 -3.48
CA GLN A 9 -6.48 25.04 -4.50
C GLN A 9 -7.99 24.87 -4.32
N LEU A 10 -8.73 25.97 -4.41
CA LEU A 10 -10.18 26.04 -4.37
C LEU A 10 -10.64 26.73 -5.66
N GLU A 11 -11.51 26.07 -6.41
CA GLU A 11 -12.16 26.64 -7.58
C GLU A 11 -13.67 26.68 -7.38
N VAL A 12 -14.26 27.85 -7.65
CA VAL A 12 -15.71 28.07 -7.61
C VAL A 12 -16.07 28.90 -8.83
N ASP A 13 -17.06 28.45 -9.61
CA ASP A 13 -17.53 29.14 -10.83
C ASP A 13 -16.39 29.48 -11.82
N GLY A 14 -15.35 28.64 -11.90
CA GLY A 14 -14.17 28.84 -12.76
C GLY A 14 -13.12 29.80 -12.21
N ASP A 15 -13.31 30.36 -11.01
CA ASP A 15 -12.34 31.23 -10.34
C ASP A 15 -11.49 30.40 -9.37
N LEU A 16 -10.23 30.17 -9.75
CA LEU A 16 -9.26 29.37 -9.01
C LEU A 16 -8.43 30.25 -8.07
N GLN A 17 -8.48 29.91 -6.78
CA GLN A 17 -7.64 30.49 -5.74
C GLN A 17 -6.77 29.41 -5.09
N SER A 18 -5.58 29.78 -4.61
CA SER A 18 -4.71 28.81 -3.94
C SER A 18 -3.82 29.43 -2.87
N PHE A 19 -3.33 28.60 -1.95
CA PHE A 19 -2.28 28.96 -1.01
C PHE A 19 -1.36 27.76 -0.71
N PRO A 20 -0.07 28.00 -0.41
CA PRO A 20 0.86 26.91 -0.09
C PRO A 20 0.50 26.24 1.23
N VAL A 21 0.62 24.92 1.27
CA VAL A 21 0.61 24.14 2.52
C VAL A 21 1.89 24.47 3.28
N ARG A 22 1.85 25.52 4.09
CA ARG A 22 2.95 25.83 5.01
C ARG A 22 3.07 24.70 6.02
N LEU A 23 4.31 24.34 6.36
CA LEU A 23 4.73 23.36 7.37
C LEU A 23 3.64 23.13 8.43
N TYR A 24 2.76 22.15 8.17
CA TYR A 24 1.75 21.71 9.11
C TYR A 24 2.44 21.28 10.41
N ARG A 25 1.92 21.72 11.54
CA ARG A 25 2.34 21.24 12.86
C ARG A 25 1.23 20.35 13.42
N PRO A 26 1.53 19.09 13.76
CA PRO A 26 0.54 18.20 14.37
C PRO A 26 -0.14 18.86 15.58
N GLY A 27 -1.47 18.91 15.58
CA GLY A 27 -2.28 19.48 16.67
C GLY A 27 -2.51 20.99 16.62
N ASP A 28 -1.98 21.68 15.60
CA ASP A 28 -2.25 23.09 15.32
C ASP A 28 -2.79 23.18 13.88
N PRO A 29 -4.13 23.05 13.67
CA PRO A 29 -4.71 23.22 12.35
C PRO A 29 -4.34 24.62 11.88
N GLY A 30 -3.48 24.69 10.87
CA GLY A 30 -2.83 25.95 10.48
C GLY A 30 -3.85 27.06 10.26
N PRO A 31 -3.47 28.35 10.41
CA PRO A 31 -4.42 29.44 10.32
C PRO A 31 -5.13 29.41 8.97
N GLY A 32 -6.42 29.08 9.00
CA GLY A 32 -7.26 29.06 7.80
C GLY A 32 -7.14 30.37 7.02
N ARG A 33 -7.05 30.26 5.70
CA ARG A 33 -6.93 31.38 4.77
C ARG A 33 -8.31 31.74 4.25
N THR A 34 -8.62 33.03 4.22
CA THR A 34 -9.78 33.50 3.46
C THR A 34 -9.38 33.60 1.99
N LEU A 35 -10.08 32.87 1.13
CA LEU A 35 -9.97 32.93 -0.33
C LEU A 35 -11.28 33.49 -0.89
N THR A 36 -11.18 34.40 -1.85
CA THR A 36 -12.35 34.92 -2.57
C THR A 36 -12.44 34.22 -3.92
N ALA A 37 -13.42 33.35 -4.12
CA ALA A 37 -13.64 32.60 -5.36
C ALA A 37 -15.11 32.71 -5.79
N GLY A 38 -15.39 32.89 -7.08
CA GLY A 38 -16.76 33.06 -7.58
C GLY A 38 -17.46 34.29 -6.97
N GLY A 39 -16.69 35.31 -6.59
CA GLY A 39 -17.18 36.51 -5.90
C GLY A 39 -17.64 36.31 -4.44
N ARG A 40 -17.30 35.18 -3.81
CA ARG A 40 -17.65 34.85 -2.42
C ARG A 40 -16.41 34.50 -1.60
N ASP A 41 -16.44 34.79 -0.31
CA ASP A 41 -15.36 34.47 0.61
C ASP A 41 -15.56 33.08 1.23
N TYR A 42 -14.48 32.30 1.22
CA TYR A 42 -14.39 30.99 1.85
C TYR A 42 -13.19 30.96 2.78
N ARG A 43 -13.39 30.49 4.01
CA ARG A 43 -12.30 30.16 4.92
C ARG A 43 -11.86 28.72 4.67
N VAL A 44 -10.65 28.54 4.15
CA VAL A 44 -10.06 27.24 3.82
C VAL A 44 -8.93 26.93 4.81
N SER A 45 -8.97 25.77 5.45
CA SER A 45 -7.96 25.30 6.40
C SER A 45 -7.48 23.88 6.07
N VAL A 46 -6.22 23.61 6.36
CA VAL A 46 -5.65 22.26 6.38
C VAL A 46 -5.73 21.75 7.81
N GLU A 47 -6.65 20.82 8.05
CA GLU A 47 -6.90 20.24 9.38
C GLU A 47 -5.87 19.16 9.71
N GLU A 48 -5.44 18.40 8.69
CA GLU A 48 -4.49 17.30 8.84
C GLU A 48 -3.67 17.16 7.55
N TYR A 49 -2.40 16.77 7.67
CA TYR A 49 -1.50 16.54 6.53
C TYR A 49 -0.73 15.23 6.69
N TRP A 50 -0.81 14.38 5.67
CA TRP A 50 -0.05 13.14 5.58
C TRP A 50 1.02 13.28 4.49
N PRO A 51 2.31 13.34 4.82
CA PRO A 51 3.38 13.43 3.82
C PRO A 51 3.46 12.18 2.93
N HIS A 52 3.09 11.02 3.49
CA HIS A 52 2.98 9.74 2.80
C HIS A 52 1.62 9.15 3.17
N PHE A 53 0.63 9.31 2.31
CA PHE A 53 -0.74 8.93 2.59
C PHE A 53 -1.01 7.47 2.24
N ALA A 54 -1.74 6.79 3.11
CA ALA A 54 -2.36 5.51 2.84
C ALA A 54 -3.76 5.49 3.46
N GLN A 55 -4.54 4.50 3.07
CA GLN A 55 -5.75 4.12 3.80
C GLN A 55 -5.52 2.75 4.44
N ARG A 56 -5.95 2.60 5.68
CA ARG A 56 -5.89 1.32 6.41
C ARG A 56 -7.25 1.04 7.01
N LEU A 57 -7.63 -0.23 7.02
CA LEU A 57 -8.80 -0.64 7.77
C LEU A 57 -8.55 -0.43 9.27
N GLN A 58 -9.47 0.26 9.92
CA GLN A 58 -9.44 0.53 11.35
C GLN A 58 -10.84 0.33 11.93
N ALA A 59 -10.91 0.04 13.23
CA ALA A 59 -12.17 -0.07 13.96
C ALA A 59 -13.03 1.20 13.77
N ALA A 60 -14.32 1.02 13.55
CA ALA A 60 -15.29 2.10 13.34
C ALA A 60 -16.63 1.76 13.98
N ASP A 61 -17.57 2.71 14.02
CA ASP A 61 -18.93 2.48 14.55
C ASP A 61 -19.86 1.79 13.55
N THR A 62 -19.51 1.83 12.25
CA THR A 62 -20.30 1.27 11.15
C THR A 62 -19.37 0.67 10.10
N GLY A 63 -19.84 -0.29 9.30
CA GLY A 63 -19.04 -0.97 8.27
C GLY A 63 -19.17 -2.49 8.37
N PRO A 64 -18.52 -3.26 7.50
CA PRO A 64 -18.47 -4.71 7.63
C PRO A 64 -17.68 -5.12 8.86
N ALA A 65 -18.01 -6.28 9.43
CA ALA A 65 -17.16 -6.93 10.42
C ALA A 65 -15.86 -7.42 9.77
N ALA A 66 -14.81 -7.55 10.58
CA ALA A 66 -13.52 -8.03 10.11
C ALA A 66 -12.75 -8.78 11.18
N LEU A 67 -11.95 -9.75 10.76
CA LEU A 67 -10.90 -10.32 11.59
C LEU A 67 -9.58 -9.65 11.25
N ARG A 68 -8.89 -9.16 12.27
CA ARG A 68 -7.50 -8.71 12.18
C ARG A 68 -6.61 -9.89 12.53
N LEU A 69 -5.91 -10.41 11.54
CA LEU A 69 -5.02 -11.56 11.65
C LEU A 69 -3.58 -11.11 11.43
N VAL A 70 -2.63 -11.87 11.97
CA VAL A 70 -1.23 -11.79 11.58
C VAL A 70 -0.88 -13.10 10.91
N VAL A 71 -0.53 -13.06 9.63
CA VAL A 71 -0.05 -14.24 8.88
C VAL A 71 1.46 -14.24 8.91
N ILE A 72 2.06 -15.34 9.31
CA ILE A 72 3.50 -15.53 9.42
C ILE A 72 3.98 -16.22 8.14
N GLY A 73 4.39 -15.41 7.16
CA GLY A 73 4.93 -15.87 5.87
C GLY A 73 6.46 -15.93 5.84
N GLU A 74 7.02 -16.28 4.69
CA GLU A 74 8.49 -16.34 4.48
C GLU A 74 9.16 -14.96 4.64
N SER A 75 8.47 -13.89 4.27
CA SER A 75 8.94 -12.50 4.39
C SER A 75 8.78 -11.92 5.80
N GLY A 76 8.20 -12.70 6.73
CA GLY A 76 7.92 -12.29 8.10
C GLY A 76 6.41 -12.21 8.40
N PRO A 77 6.04 -11.74 9.61
CA PRO A 77 4.65 -11.55 9.99
C PRO A 77 4.06 -10.34 9.26
N GLU A 78 2.94 -10.55 8.59
CA GLU A 78 2.17 -9.53 7.89
C GLU A 78 0.75 -9.44 8.46
N GLU A 79 0.22 -8.22 8.55
CA GLU A 79 -1.15 -8.00 8.98
C GLU A 79 -2.13 -8.28 7.83
N LEU A 80 -3.19 -9.03 8.13
CA LEU A 80 -4.25 -9.36 7.20
C LEU A 80 -5.60 -9.02 7.82
N PHE A 81 -6.37 -8.17 7.15
CA PHE A 81 -7.79 -8.02 7.42
C PHE A 81 -8.57 -8.97 6.53
N LEU A 82 -9.46 -9.74 7.15
CA LEU A 82 -10.41 -10.62 6.46
C LEU A 82 -11.83 -10.12 6.77
N LEU A 83 -12.48 -9.49 5.80
CA LEU A 83 -13.81 -8.90 5.96
C LEU A 83 -14.91 -9.98 5.96
N ASP A 84 -16.08 -9.67 6.54
CA ASP A 84 -17.24 -10.56 6.48
C ASP A 84 -17.61 -10.90 5.02
N GLY A 85 -17.70 -12.21 4.73
CA GLY A 85 -17.96 -12.75 3.40
C GLY A 85 -16.74 -12.82 2.48
N GLU A 86 -15.60 -12.25 2.88
CA GLU A 86 -14.37 -12.25 2.09
C GLU A 86 -13.60 -13.56 2.21
N ALA A 87 -12.89 -13.93 1.14
CA ALA A 87 -11.88 -14.98 1.16
C ALA A 87 -10.54 -14.47 0.62
N ARG A 88 -9.44 -14.84 1.27
CA ARG A 88 -8.06 -14.54 0.85
C ARG A 88 -7.19 -15.79 0.97
N SER A 89 -6.08 -15.86 0.24
CA SER A 89 -5.27 -17.09 0.15
C SER A 89 -3.81 -16.92 0.62
N PRO A 90 -3.55 -16.52 1.87
CA PRO A 90 -2.18 -16.43 2.37
C PRO A 90 -1.50 -17.80 2.37
N GLY A 91 -0.28 -17.87 1.84
CA GLY A 91 0.48 -19.12 1.76
C GLY A 91 -0.22 -20.25 0.99
N GLY A 92 -1.14 -19.88 0.08
CA GLY A 92 -1.91 -20.84 -0.72
C GLY A 92 -3.08 -21.50 -0.01
N VAL A 93 -3.38 -21.11 1.25
CA VAL A 93 -4.56 -21.61 1.99
C VAL A 93 -5.69 -20.61 1.91
N ARG A 94 -6.84 -21.02 1.36
CA ARG A 94 -8.01 -20.15 1.23
C ARG A 94 -8.67 -19.95 2.59
N MET A 95 -8.42 -18.80 3.21
CA MET A 95 -9.04 -18.35 4.44
C MET A 95 -10.31 -17.54 4.13
N ARG A 96 -11.44 -17.89 4.74
CA ARG A 96 -12.72 -17.19 4.61
C ARG A 96 -13.28 -16.84 5.98
N TYR A 97 -13.88 -15.66 6.10
CA TYR A 97 -14.61 -15.25 7.29
C TYR A 97 -16.09 -15.01 6.98
N VAL A 98 -16.95 -15.45 7.89
CA VAL A 98 -18.38 -15.15 7.90
C VAL A 98 -18.77 -14.74 9.32
N GLU A 99 -19.33 -13.55 9.52
CA GLU A 99 -19.70 -13.03 10.86
C GLU A 99 -20.90 -13.79 11.49
N GLY A 100 -21.55 -14.65 10.70
CA GLY A 100 -22.63 -15.55 11.13
C GLY A 100 -22.17 -16.95 11.58
N PRO A 101 -23.13 -17.90 11.67
CA PRO A 101 -22.82 -19.28 12.03
C PRO A 101 -21.78 -19.89 11.11
N LEU A 102 -20.82 -20.63 11.68
CA LEU A 102 -19.85 -21.40 10.90
C LEU A 102 -20.61 -22.30 9.92
N PRO A 103 -20.35 -22.21 8.60
CA PRO A 103 -21.03 -23.04 7.60
C PRO A 103 -20.92 -24.53 7.94
N ALA A 104 -21.85 -25.37 7.46
CA ALA A 104 -21.78 -26.81 7.73
C ALA A 104 -20.62 -27.48 6.93
N ALA A 105 -20.40 -27.05 5.69
CA ALA A 105 -19.33 -27.53 4.82
C ALA A 105 -18.10 -26.60 4.87
N ALA A 106 -16.89 -27.16 4.80
CA ALA A 106 -15.66 -26.38 4.63
C ALA A 106 -15.63 -25.73 3.24
N ASP A 107 -14.95 -24.60 3.08
CA ASP A 107 -14.68 -24.03 1.75
C ASP A 107 -13.68 -24.92 1.00
N GLY A 108 -14.03 -25.29 -0.23
CA GLY A 108 -13.27 -26.25 -1.05
C GLY A 108 -13.93 -27.63 -1.06
N ALA A 109 -13.47 -28.51 -1.94
CA ALA A 109 -13.95 -29.88 -1.97
C ALA A 109 -13.54 -30.56 -0.66
N ARG A 110 -14.54 -30.95 0.15
CA ARG A 110 -14.35 -31.57 1.48
C ARG A 110 -13.34 -32.72 1.44
N TRP A 111 -13.39 -33.49 0.36
CA TRP A 111 -12.57 -34.67 0.12
C TRP A 111 -11.46 -34.41 -0.89
N GLY A 112 -11.13 -33.15 -1.17
CA GLY A 112 -10.12 -32.76 -2.14
C GLY A 112 -10.60 -32.82 -3.60
N THR A 113 -9.65 -32.59 -4.49
CA THR A 113 -9.85 -32.41 -5.92
C THR A 113 -8.90 -33.33 -6.67
N VAL A 114 -9.41 -34.03 -7.67
CA VAL A 114 -8.62 -34.79 -8.63
C VAL A 114 -8.29 -33.88 -9.81
N ARG A 115 -7.01 -33.78 -10.13
CA ARG A 115 -6.52 -33.09 -11.33
C ARG A 115 -5.95 -34.13 -12.27
N VAL A 116 -6.38 -34.08 -13.52
CA VAL A 116 -5.81 -34.91 -14.59
C VAL A 116 -5.19 -33.98 -15.61
N HIS A 117 -3.94 -34.25 -15.97
CA HIS A 117 -3.29 -33.67 -17.14
C HIS A 117 -3.01 -34.78 -18.17
N VAL A 118 -3.64 -34.66 -19.34
CA VAL A 118 -3.52 -35.65 -20.43
C VAL A 118 -3.66 -34.94 -21.78
N ASP A 119 -2.78 -35.28 -22.73
CA ASP A 119 -2.77 -34.71 -24.09
C ASP A 119 -2.79 -33.16 -24.14
N GLY A 120 -2.17 -32.51 -23.15
CA GLY A 120 -2.11 -31.05 -23.02
C GLY A 120 -3.35 -30.39 -22.41
N GLU A 121 -4.40 -31.16 -22.10
CA GLU A 121 -5.60 -30.69 -21.41
C GLU A 121 -5.48 -30.93 -19.90
N THR A 122 -5.94 -29.99 -19.09
CA THR A 122 -6.02 -30.15 -17.63
C THR A 122 -7.46 -30.03 -17.17
N THR A 123 -8.00 -31.12 -16.61
CA THR A 123 -9.36 -31.16 -16.06
C THR A 123 -9.31 -31.37 -14.55
N ARG A 124 -10.28 -30.79 -13.84
CA ARG A 124 -10.44 -30.93 -12.39
C ARG A 124 -11.80 -31.52 -12.06
N CYS A 125 -11.84 -32.39 -11.06
CA CYS A 125 -13.06 -32.94 -10.49
C CYS A 125 -12.95 -32.92 -8.96
N ASP A 126 -13.84 -32.19 -8.30
CA ASP A 126 -13.99 -32.24 -6.85
C ASP A 126 -14.47 -33.65 -6.46
N VAL A 127 -13.93 -34.21 -5.39
CA VAL A 127 -14.37 -35.51 -4.87
C VAL A 127 -15.70 -35.31 -4.11
N PRO A 128 -16.84 -35.84 -4.60
CA PRO A 128 -18.14 -35.59 -3.98
C PRO A 128 -18.37 -36.48 -2.75
N ASP A 129 -19.40 -36.17 -1.95
CA ASP A 129 -19.79 -36.99 -0.80
C ASP A 129 -20.35 -38.37 -1.19
N THR A 130 -20.80 -38.55 -2.44
CA THR A 130 -21.37 -39.81 -2.93
C THR A 130 -20.57 -40.32 -4.13
N LEU A 131 -20.09 -41.56 -4.05
CA LEU A 131 -19.36 -42.24 -5.11
C LEU A 131 -20.21 -43.39 -5.71
N PRO A 132 -20.00 -43.77 -6.99
CA PRO A 132 -18.94 -43.30 -7.89
C PRO A 132 -19.21 -41.94 -8.54
N ALA A 133 -18.14 -41.25 -8.94
CA ALA A 133 -18.20 -39.95 -9.63
C ALA A 133 -17.34 -39.97 -10.90
N THR A 134 -17.95 -39.69 -12.06
CA THR A 134 -17.30 -39.80 -13.37
C THR A 134 -17.09 -38.43 -14.02
N PHE A 135 -15.90 -38.23 -14.60
CA PHE A 135 -15.55 -37.07 -15.41
C PHE A 135 -14.66 -37.50 -16.60
N ALA A 136 -14.51 -36.63 -17.60
CA ALA A 136 -13.76 -36.94 -18.82
C ALA A 136 -12.79 -35.81 -19.18
N SER A 137 -11.68 -36.15 -19.84
CA SER A 137 -10.67 -35.20 -20.35
C SER A 137 -9.99 -35.81 -21.57
N ALA A 138 -9.82 -35.07 -22.67
CA ALA A 138 -9.20 -35.54 -23.91
C ALA A 138 -9.68 -36.92 -24.42
N GLY A 139 -10.97 -37.25 -24.22
CA GLY A 139 -11.54 -38.55 -24.61
C GLY A 139 -11.31 -39.70 -23.63
N TRP A 140 -10.52 -39.49 -22.57
CA TRP A 140 -10.38 -40.41 -21.45
C TRP A 140 -11.54 -40.25 -20.47
N THR A 141 -11.92 -41.34 -19.81
CA THR A 141 -12.94 -41.33 -18.74
C THR A 141 -12.29 -41.73 -17.41
N PHE A 142 -12.57 -40.95 -16.37
CA PHE A 142 -12.08 -41.15 -15.01
C PHE A 142 -13.28 -41.31 -14.09
N THR A 143 -13.29 -42.36 -13.27
CA THR A 143 -14.34 -42.61 -12.29
C THR A 143 -13.73 -42.78 -10.92
N ILE A 144 -14.01 -41.85 -10.01
CA ILE A 144 -13.67 -42.00 -8.60
C ILE A 144 -14.62 -43.05 -8.03
N THR A 145 -14.10 -44.21 -7.65
CA THR A 145 -14.90 -45.36 -7.22
C THR A 145 -14.88 -45.56 -5.71
N GLU A 146 -13.84 -45.05 -5.04
CA GLU A 146 -13.62 -45.24 -3.62
C GLU A 146 -12.96 -44.01 -3.02
N PHE A 147 -13.34 -43.68 -1.78
CA PHE A 147 -12.68 -42.70 -0.94
C PHE A 147 -12.51 -43.29 0.46
N GLN A 148 -11.35 -43.09 1.06
CA GLN A 148 -11.09 -43.41 2.46
C GLN A 148 -10.41 -42.20 3.12
N SER A 149 -10.89 -41.80 4.30
CA SER A 149 -10.35 -40.64 5.03
C SER A 149 -9.03 -40.97 5.75
N ASP A 150 -8.83 -42.23 6.13
CA ASP A 150 -7.63 -42.72 6.81
C ASP A 150 -7.29 -44.15 6.34
N PHE A 151 -6.58 -44.24 5.21
CA PHE A 151 -6.14 -45.51 4.65
C PHE A 151 -4.97 -46.11 5.44
N LYS A 152 -5.09 -47.39 5.82
CA LYS A 152 -4.05 -48.16 6.51
C LYS A 152 -3.76 -49.47 5.77
N VAL A 153 -2.48 -49.73 5.51
CA VAL A 153 -2.06 -51.01 4.93
C VAL A 153 -2.24 -52.13 5.96
N GLY A 154 -3.10 -53.11 5.66
CA GLY A 154 -3.32 -54.29 6.51
C GLY A 154 -4.10 -54.03 7.81
N GLY A 155 -4.74 -52.86 7.95
CA GLY A 155 -5.52 -52.47 9.12
C GLY A 155 -6.99 -52.14 8.79
N GLY A 156 -7.76 -51.71 9.80
CA GLY A 156 -9.11 -51.21 9.61
C GLY A 156 -9.11 -49.86 8.89
N THR A 157 -10.01 -49.69 7.93
CA THR A 157 -10.16 -48.48 7.11
C THR A 157 -11.31 -47.61 7.60
N SER A 158 -11.16 -46.29 7.48
CA SER A 158 -12.22 -45.32 7.80
C SER A 158 -12.69 -44.63 6.52
N TYR A 159 -14.01 -44.59 6.33
CA TYR A 159 -14.68 -43.95 5.18
C TYR A 159 -15.29 -42.59 5.55
N GLU A 160 -15.38 -42.31 6.85
CA GLU A 160 -15.90 -41.06 7.42
C GLU A 160 -14.98 -40.62 8.55
N GLY A 161 -14.97 -39.32 8.85
CA GLY A 161 -14.18 -38.74 9.95
C GLY A 161 -12.96 -37.95 9.48
N ASP A 162 -12.00 -37.78 10.39
CA ASP A 162 -10.82 -36.93 10.20
C ASP A 162 -9.93 -37.43 9.05
N LEU A 163 -9.30 -36.50 8.31
CA LEU A 163 -8.42 -36.77 7.18
C LEU A 163 -7.00 -37.12 7.66
N GLY A 164 -6.79 -38.38 8.04
CA GLY A 164 -5.50 -38.90 8.50
C GLY A 164 -4.57 -39.30 7.34
N ASN A 165 -5.06 -40.12 6.42
CA ASN A 165 -4.35 -40.54 5.21
C ASN A 165 -5.34 -40.71 4.05
N PRO A 166 -5.79 -39.60 3.45
CA PRO A 166 -6.86 -39.63 2.47
C PRO A 166 -6.43 -40.31 1.19
N MET A 167 -7.22 -41.30 0.78
CA MET A 167 -6.98 -42.10 -0.41
C MET A 167 -8.22 -42.08 -1.29
N ILE A 168 -8.02 -42.00 -2.60
CA ILE A 168 -9.05 -42.30 -3.58
C ILE A 168 -8.60 -43.40 -4.53
N ARG A 169 -9.58 -44.15 -5.04
CA ARG A 169 -9.42 -45.03 -6.18
C ARG A 169 -10.08 -44.42 -7.39
N VAL A 170 -9.34 -44.34 -8.49
CA VAL A 170 -9.82 -43.81 -9.77
C VAL A 170 -9.71 -44.91 -10.82
N ALA A 171 -10.85 -45.39 -11.32
CA ALA A 171 -10.92 -46.22 -12.51
C ALA A 171 -10.73 -45.34 -13.75
N ILE A 172 -9.94 -45.82 -14.71
CA ILE A 172 -9.50 -45.11 -15.90
C ILE A 172 -9.92 -45.93 -17.13
N ALA A 173 -10.60 -45.30 -18.09
CA ALA A 173 -10.86 -45.87 -19.41
C ALA A 173 -10.26 -44.96 -20.49
N ALA A 174 -9.35 -45.54 -21.28
CA ALA A 174 -8.64 -44.86 -22.36
C ALA A 174 -9.48 -44.84 -23.65
N PRO A 175 -9.27 -43.86 -24.55
CA PRO A 175 -9.96 -43.77 -25.84
C PRO A 175 -9.75 -45.01 -26.73
N ASP A 176 -8.65 -45.73 -26.55
CA ASP A 176 -8.29 -46.94 -27.31
C ASP A 176 -8.92 -48.23 -26.73
N GLY A 177 -9.74 -48.11 -25.69
CA GLY A 177 -10.45 -49.22 -25.05
C GLY A 177 -9.67 -49.94 -23.95
N ARG A 178 -8.47 -49.47 -23.58
CA ARG A 178 -7.78 -49.97 -22.38
C ARG A 178 -8.45 -49.45 -21.12
N GLU A 179 -8.56 -50.31 -20.12
CA GLU A 179 -9.05 -49.96 -18.78
C GLU A 179 -7.97 -50.24 -17.74
N GLY A 180 -7.98 -49.47 -16.65
CA GLY A 180 -7.11 -49.70 -15.50
C GLY A 180 -7.53 -48.85 -14.30
N GLU A 181 -6.71 -48.82 -13.26
CA GLU A 181 -7.00 -48.04 -12.07
C GLU A 181 -5.75 -47.41 -11.46
N LYS A 182 -5.93 -46.29 -10.75
CA LYS A 182 -4.91 -45.67 -9.90
C LYS A 182 -5.45 -45.45 -8.50
N ILE A 183 -4.65 -45.83 -7.50
CA ILE A 183 -4.83 -45.43 -6.10
C ILE A 183 -3.97 -44.20 -5.86
N LEU A 184 -4.58 -43.12 -5.37
CA LEU A 184 -3.93 -41.83 -5.16
C LEU A 184 -4.06 -41.41 -3.70
N PHE A 185 -3.01 -40.80 -3.17
CA PHE A 185 -2.95 -40.33 -1.78
C PHE A 185 -2.74 -38.82 -1.74
N ALA A 186 -3.58 -38.10 -1.00
CA ALA A 186 -3.50 -36.65 -0.98
C ALA A 186 -2.24 -36.10 -0.30
N TYR A 187 -1.74 -36.79 0.74
CA TYR A 187 -0.53 -36.39 1.46
C TYR A 187 0.76 -36.97 0.86
N HIS A 188 0.63 -37.90 -0.08
CA HIS A 188 1.76 -38.50 -0.82
C HIS A 188 1.45 -38.49 -2.31
N PRO A 189 1.32 -37.30 -2.93
CA PRO A 189 0.90 -37.17 -4.33
C PRO A 189 1.89 -37.83 -5.31
N ASP A 190 3.17 -37.94 -4.94
CA ASP A 190 4.20 -38.63 -5.72
C ASP A 190 4.09 -40.16 -5.65
N PHE A 191 3.20 -40.68 -4.79
CA PHE A 191 2.99 -42.11 -4.59
C PHE A 191 1.63 -42.51 -5.17
N SER A 192 1.64 -43.24 -6.28
CA SER A 192 0.46 -43.89 -6.84
C SER A 192 0.70 -45.40 -6.98
N MET A 193 -0.34 -46.22 -6.81
CA MET A 193 -0.27 -47.67 -7.00
C MET A 193 -1.31 -48.16 -7.99
N GLY A 194 -0.90 -49.07 -8.89
CA GLY A 194 -1.80 -49.90 -9.70
C GLY A 194 -2.23 -51.17 -8.94
N HIS A 195 -3.25 -51.86 -9.46
CA HIS A 195 -3.76 -53.09 -8.87
C HIS A 195 -2.62 -54.15 -8.76
N GLY A 196 -2.28 -54.58 -7.53
CA GLY A 196 -1.27 -55.63 -7.30
C GLY A 196 0.18 -55.15 -7.14
N GLY A 197 0.44 -53.84 -7.06
CA GLY A 197 1.78 -53.30 -6.78
C GLY A 197 2.75 -53.37 -7.97
N ALA A 198 2.23 -53.58 -9.19
CA ALA A 198 2.99 -53.57 -10.44
C ALA A 198 2.88 -52.21 -11.17
N GLU A 199 3.77 -52.04 -12.16
CA GLU A 199 4.01 -50.88 -13.02
C GLU A 199 2.72 -50.20 -13.53
N GLU A 200 2.73 -48.87 -13.67
CA GLU A 200 1.54 -48.08 -14.02
C GLU A 200 0.95 -48.47 -15.38
N ASP A 201 -0.32 -48.87 -15.43
CA ASP A 201 -1.04 -49.17 -16.68
C ASP A 201 -1.08 -47.97 -17.66
N PHE A 202 -0.86 -46.75 -17.14
CA PHE A 202 -0.90 -45.48 -17.88
C PHE A 202 0.20 -44.51 -17.40
N PRO A 203 1.49 -44.73 -17.78
CA PRO A 203 2.62 -43.94 -17.28
C PRO A 203 2.68 -42.51 -17.84
N ALA A 204 1.95 -42.23 -18.93
CA ALA A 204 1.84 -40.90 -19.52
C ALA A 204 0.73 -40.04 -18.88
N LEU A 205 -0.05 -40.62 -17.97
CA LEU A 205 -1.20 -39.96 -17.37
C LEU A 205 -0.79 -39.33 -16.03
N ASP A 206 -0.74 -38.00 -15.99
CA ASP A 206 -0.50 -37.26 -14.75
C ASP A 206 -1.84 -37.06 -14.03
N VAL A 207 -2.08 -37.89 -13.00
CA VAL A 207 -3.26 -37.79 -12.14
C VAL A 207 -2.82 -37.48 -10.73
N LEU A 208 -3.33 -36.39 -10.21
CA LEU A 208 -2.97 -35.85 -8.92
C LEU A 208 -4.22 -35.72 -8.06
N TYR A 209 -4.18 -36.30 -6.87
CA TYR A 209 -5.18 -36.07 -5.85
C TYR A 209 -4.63 -35.08 -4.82
N GLN A 210 -5.31 -33.95 -4.65
CA GLN A 210 -4.89 -32.92 -3.69
C GLN A 210 -6.05 -32.55 -2.79
N LEU A 211 -5.79 -32.30 -1.51
CA LEU A 211 -6.77 -31.63 -0.67
C LEU A 211 -6.80 -30.14 -1.00
N ASP A 212 -8.00 -29.59 -1.16
CA ASP A 212 -8.18 -28.14 -1.16
C ASP A 212 -7.83 -27.63 0.23
N ARG A 213 -6.83 -26.74 0.32
CA ARG A 213 -6.43 -26.14 1.59
C ARG A 213 -7.33 -24.95 1.88
N GLY A 214 -8.21 -25.10 2.85
CA GLY A 214 -9.20 -24.10 3.23
C GLY A 214 -9.28 -23.94 4.75
N LEU A 215 -9.54 -22.72 5.19
CA LEU A 215 -9.86 -22.39 6.57
C LEU A 215 -11.09 -21.48 6.57
N THR A 216 -12.20 -21.99 7.09
CA THR A 216 -13.42 -21.18 7.26
C THR A 216 -13.53 -20.77 8.71
N ILE A 217 -13.72 -19.49 8.97
CA ILE A 217 -13.92 -18.91 10.30
C ILE A 217 -15.35 -18.36 10.37
N GLY A 218 -16.05 -18.65 11.46
CA GLY A 218 -17.37 -18.10 11.75
C GLY A 218 -17.67 -18.17 13.24
N ARG A 219 -18.95 -18.19 13.61
CA ARG A 219 -19.40 -18.26 15.00
C ARG A 219 -20.11 -19.56 15.34
N ASP A 220 -19.97 -19.99 16.59
CA ASP A 220 -20.79 -21.07 17.15
C ASP A 220 -22.16 -20.55 17.62
N ALA A 221 -22.99 -21.44 18.19
CA ALA A 221 -24.31 -21.09 18.72
C ALA A 221 -24.25 -20.09 19.89
N GLY A 222 -23.11 -19.97 20.56
CA GLY A 222 -22.86 -19.00 21.65
C GLY A 222 -22.30 -17.66 21.17
N GLY A 223 -22.04 -17.51 19.87
CA GLY A 223 -21.42 -16.31 19.30
C GLY A 223 -19.89 -16.26 19.42
N THR A 224 -19.25 -17.35 19.87
CA THR A 224 -17.78 -17.43 19.97
C THR A 224 -17.19 -17.73 18.60
N LEU A 225 -16.02 -17.15 18.29
CA LEU A 225 -15.32 -17.46 17.05
C LEU A 225 -14.82 -18.90 17.06
N VAL A 226 -15.13 -19.60 15.98
CA VAL A 226 -14.68 -20.96 15.71
C VAL A 226 -14.17 -21.04 14.29
N ALA A 227 -13.19 -21.90 14.05
CA ALA A 227 -12.65 -22.15 12.73
C ALA A 227 -12.73 -23.64 12.41
N ARG A 228 -12.83 -23.96 11.12
CA ARG A 228 -12.69 -25.32 10.59
C ARG A 228 -11.70 -25.28 9.43
N SER A 229 -10.66 -26.08 9.55
CA SER A 229 -9.62 -26.26 8.53
C SER A 229 -9.85 -27.55 7.76
N THR A 230 -9.53 -27.61 6.47
CA THR A 230 -9.54 -28.86 5.69
C THR A 230 -8.27 -29.70 5.89
N GLN A 231 -7.27 -29.15 6.58
CA GLN A 231 -6.01 -29.82 6.92
C GLN A 231 -5.75 -29.76 8.44
N PRO A 232 -4.98 -30.70 9.01
CA PRO A 232 -4.59 -30.65 10.41
C PRO A 232 -3.80 -29.38 10.71
N LEU A 233 -4.10 -28.77 11.86
CA LEU A 233 -3.35 -27.64 12.41
C LEU A 233 -2.86 -28.00 13.81
N ALA A 234 -1.88 -27.25 14.31
CA ALA A 234 -1.57 -27.19 15.73
C ALA A 234 -1.75 -25.77 16.22
N SER A 235 -2.32 -25.60 17.41
CA SER A 235 -2.34 -24.32 18.12
C SER A 235 -1.31 -24.32 19.26
N MET A 236 -0.57 -23.23 19.41
CA MET A 236 0.47 -23.07 20.44
C MET A 236 0.38 -21.69 21.07
N GLY A 237 0.63 -21.58 22.36
CA GLY A 237 0.81 -20.29 23.02
C GLY A 237 2.11 -19.61 22.57
N MET A 238 2.12 -18.28 22.53
CA MET A 238 3.32 -17.51 22.18
C MET A 238 4.52 -17.78 23.11
N ASP A 239 4.25 -17.98 24.41
CA ASP A 239 5.28 -18.10 25.44
C ASP A 239 5.61 -19.55 25.81
N ASP A 240 4.76 -20.51 25.43
CA ASP A 240 4.94 -21.93 25.75
C ASP A 240 4.60 -22.82 24.55
N VAL A 241 5.64 -23.12 23.79
CA VAL A 241 5.56 -23.99 22.60
C VAL A 241 5.45 -25.47 22.97
N SER A 242 5.64 -25.84 24.24
CA SER A 242 5.58 -27.23 24.70
C SER A 242 4.16 -27.75 24.91
N ALA A 243 3.17 -26.86 24.91
CA ALA A 243 1.75 -27.15 25.09
C ALA A 243 0.96 -27.10 23.75
N ALA A 244 1.58 -27.51 22.64
CA ALA A 244 0.89 -27.58 21.35
C ALA A 244 -0.35 -28.49 21.44
N VAL A 245 -1.48 -28.00 20.94
CA VAL A 245 -2.74 -28.75 20.85
C VAL A 245 -2.99 -29.08 19.38
N ASP A 246 -3.12 -30.37 19.10
CA ASP A 246 -3.46 -30.86 17.76
C ASP A 246 -4.93 -30.57 17.43
N LEU A 247 -5.16 -30.01 16.25
CA LEU A 247 -6.47 -29.62 15.72
C LEU A 247 -6.74 -30.45 14.45
N PRO A 248 -7.55 -31.52 14.55
CA PRO A 248 -7.84 -32.39 13.42
C PRO A 248 -8.52 -31.66 12.26
N ALA A 249 -8.21 -32.08 11.04
CA ALA A 249 -8.88 -31.61 9.83
C ALA A 249 -10.40 -31.85 9.90
N GLY A 250 -11.19 -30.88 9.44
CA GLY A 250 -12.64 -30.95 9.35
C GLY A 250 -13.38 -30.74 10.67
N ARG A 251 -12.69 -30.78 11.81
CA ARG A 251 -13.31 -30.55 13.12
C ARG A 251 -13.27 -29.06 13.49
N PRO A 252 -14.41 -28.43 13.81
CA PRO A 252 -14.41 -27.07 14.34
C PRO A 252 -13.63 -26.97 15.65
N PHE A 253 -12.87 -25.87 15.81
CA PHE A 253 -12.12 -25.56 17.02
C PHE A 253 -12.28 -24.07 17.39
N PRO A 254 -12.16 -23.71 18.67
CA PRO A 254 -12.24 -22.30 19.10
C PRO A 254 -11.06 -21.50 18.54
N LEU A 255 -11.35 -20.31 18.05
CA LEU A 255 -10.34 -19.37 17.58
C LEU A 255 -10.12 -18.30 18.67
N GLU A 256 -8.95 -18.36 19.31
CA GLU A 256 -8.60 -17.54 20.46
C GLU A 256 -7.46 -16.57 20.12
N THR A 257 -7.49 -15.41 20.75
CA THR A 257 -6.37 -14.46 20.71
C THR A 257 -5.17 -15.03 21.46
N ALA A 258 -3.95 -14.64 21.07
CA ALA A 258 -2.67 -15.09 21.67
C ALA A 258 -2.26 -16.55 21.39
N LEU A 259 -2.98 -17.25 20.51
CA LEU A 259 -2.53 -18.54 19.97
C LEU A 259 -2.00 -18.38 18.53
N VAL A 260 -0.92 -19.11 18.24
CA VAL A 260 -0.41 -19.32 16.88
C VAL A 260 -1.01 -20.62 16.35
N TYR A 261 -1.71 -20.53 15.23
CA TYR A 261 -2.23 -21.67 14.48
C TYR A 261 -1.31 -21.96 13.30
N ARG A 262 -0.83 -23.20 13.17
CA ARG A 262 0.12 -23.59 12.13
C ARG A 262 -0.26 -24.92 11.48
N SER A 263 -0.12 -25.04 10.17
CA SER A 263 -0.28 -26.31 9.45
C SER A 263 0.94 -27.21 9.58
N GLU A 264 0.70 -28.52 9.74
CA GLU A 264 1.75 -29.52 9.61
C GLU A 264 2.29 -29.53 8.16
N GLY A 265 3.62 -29.52 8.00
CA GLY A 265 4.26 -29.45 6.68
C GLY A 265 4.47 -28.03 6.12
N GLY A 266 4.10 -26.98 6.86
CA GLY A 266 4.29 -25.58 6.45
C GLY A 266 3.23 -25.07 5.47
N GLY A 267 3.30 -23.78 5.12
CA GLY A 267 2.39 -23.13 4.19
C GLY A 267 1.35 -22.20 4.84
N LEU A 268 0.89 -22.46 6.07
CA LEU A 268 0.07 -21.50 6.81
C LEU A 268 0.48 -21.45 8.27
N ALA A 269 0.79 -20.25 8.73
CA ALA A 269 0.90 -19.91 10.15
C ALA A 269 0.22 -18.56 10.36
N PHE A 270 -0.69 -18.46 11.33
CA PHE A 270 -1.39 -17.22 11.61
C PHE A 270 -1.78 -17.08 13.08
N MET A 271 -2.13 -15.86 13.47
CA MET A 271 -2.66 -15.52 14.78
C MET A 271 -3.92 -14.66 14.62
N LEU A 272 -4.93 -14.92 15.44
CA LEU A 272 -6.02 -13.97 15.62
C LEU A 272 -5.53 -12.85 16.56
N ASN A 273 -5.48 -11.62 16.05
CA ASN A 273 -5.17 -10.46 16.87
C ASN A 273 -6.46 -9.90 17.51
N GLU A 274 -7.47 -9.65 16.68
CA GLU A 274 -8.72 -9.04 17.14
C GLU A 274 -9.88 -9.35 16.18
N ALA A 275 -11.09 -9.46 16.73
CA ALA A 275 -12.33 -9.52 15.96
C ALA A 275 -13.06 -8.18 16.09
N LEU A 276 -13.19 -7.47 14.97
CA LEU A 276 -13.70 -6.11 14.91
C LEU A 276 -15.14 -6.13 14.36
N PRO A 277 -16.14 -5.69 15.15
CA PRO A 277 -17.54 -5.68 14.70
C PRO A 277 -17.78 -4.84 13.45
N HIS A 278 -17.03 -3.75 13.32
CA HIS A 278 -17.13 -2.82 12.21
C HIS A 278 -15.76 -2.23 11.90
N VAL A 279 -15.39 -2.20 10.63
CA VAL A 279 -14.19 -1.53 10.14
C VAL A 279 -14.49 -0.60 8.97
N GLN A 280 -13.67 0.44 8.84
CA GLN A 280 -13.66 1.32 7.67
C GLN A 280 -12.23 1.63 7.25
N LEU A 281 -12.07 1.93 5.96
CA LEU A 281 -10.83 2.51 5.46
C LEU A 281 -10.70 3.91 6.04
N GLN A 282 -9.71 4.08 6.92
CA GLN A 282 -9.37 5.36 7.53
C GLN A 282 -8.00 5.83 7.03
N PRO A 283 -7.79 7.15 6.95
CA PRO A 283 -6.49 7.74 6.65
C PRO A 283 -5.39 7.25 7.59
N ALA A 284 -4.21 7.03 7.02
CA ALA A 284 -3.04 6.63 7.78
C ALA A 284 -1.75 7.13 7.11
N LEU A 285 -0.66 7.13 7.88
CA LEU A 285 0.68 7.30 7.32
C LEU A 285 1.15 5.99 6.68
N SER A 286 1.62 6.10 5.43
CA SER A 286 2.33 5.04 4.74
C SER A 286 3.78 4.97 5.22
N GLN A 287 4.34 3.76 5.22
CA GLN A 287 5.78 3.57 5.36
C GLN A 287 6.50 3.65 4.01
N ASP A 288 5.76 3.62 2.89
CA ASP A 288 6.32 3.86 1.56
C ASP A 288 6.58 5.36 1.38
N GLU A 289 7.86 5.74 1.34
CA GLU A 289 8.29 7.12 1.11
C GLU A 289 7.88 7.66 -0.27
N ARG A 290 7.48 6.80 -1.21
CA ARG A 290 6.96 7.20 -2.53
C ARG A 290 5.46 7.44 -2.55
N ALA A 291 4.74 7.08 -1.48
CA ALA A 291 3.30 7.31 -1.41
C ALA A 291 3.01 8.82 -1.53
N PRO A 292 1.96 9.22 -2.27
CA PRO A 292 1.61 10.62 -2.44
C PRO A 292 1.26 11.23 -1.09
N SER A 293 1.47 12.55 -0.94
CA SER A 293 0.95 13.24 0.23
C SER A 293 -0.57 13.43 0.12
N ALA A 294 -1.24 13.73 1.23
CA ALA A 294 -2.65 14.12 1.22
C ALA A 294 -2.91 15.14 2.34
N ALA A 295 -4.01 15.87 2.22
CA ALA A 295 -4.45 16.83 3.22
C ALA A 295 -5.94 16.67 3.50
N ARG A 296 -6.34 16.75 4.77
CA ARG A 296 -7.73 16.99 5.15
C ARG A 296 -7.99 18.49 5.07
N ILE A 297 -8.89 18.88 4.18
CA ILE A 297 -9.20 20.28 3.90
C ILE A 297 -10.61 20.56 4.41
N SER A 298 -10.74 21.62 5.21
CA SER A 298 -12.01 22.18 5.65
C SER A 298 -12.28 23.46 4.88
N VAL A 299 -13.48 23.59 4.34
CA VAL A 299 -13.97 24.83 3.71
C VAL A 299 -15.21 25.30 4.43
N VAL A 300 -15.21 26.56 4.85
CA VAL A 300 -16.34 27.23 5.51
C VAL A 300 -16.73 28.46 4.70
N ASP A 301 -17.99 28.56 4.30
CA ASP A 301 -18.50 29.76 3.62
C ASP A 301 -18.85 30.90 4.60
N ALA A 302 -19.27 32.04 4.06
CA ALA A 302 -19.70 33.19 4.85
C ALA A 302 -20.95 32.95 5.71
N SER A 303 -21.78 31.95 5.37
CA SER A 303 -22.97 31.56 6.16
C SER A 303 -22.63 30.66 7.34
N GLY A 304 -21.42 30.09 7.35
CA GLY A 304 -20.96 29.10 8.32
C GLY A 304 -21.17 27.65 7.88
N ALA A 305 -21.66 27.42 6.65
CA ALA A 305 -21.74 26.08 6.09
C ALA A 305 -20.32 25.51 5.92
N ARG A 306 -20.09 24.31 6.46
CA ARG A 306 -18.77 23.66 6.49
C ARG A 306 -18.81 22.33 5.76
N VAL A 307 -17.77 22.07 4.97
CA VAL A 307 -17.46 20.76 4.42
C VAL A 307 -16.02 20.40 4.76
N GLU A 308 -15.76 19.11 4.98
CA GLU A 308 -14.41 18.57 5.11
C GLU A 308 -14.23 17.41 4.13
N THR A 309 -13.08 17.36 3.46
CA THR A 309 -12.72 16.22 2.61
C THR A 309 -11.21 15.98 2.65
N ILE A 310 -10.80 14.79 2.20
CA ILE A 310 -9.38 14.46 2.04
C ILE A 310 -9.03 14.58 0.57
N VAL A 311 -8.02 15.39 0.28
CA VAL A 311 -7.51 15.58 -1.07
C VAL A 311 -6.12 14.99 -1.14
N VAL A 312 -5.95 13.98 -1.97
CA VAL A 312 -4.65 13.33 -2.24
C VAL A 312 -3.90 14.19 -3.25
N LYS A 313 -2.60 14.37 -3.03
CA LYS A 313 -1.73 15.15 -3.90
C LYS A 313 -1.57 14.44 -5.23
N ASP A 314 -2.17 15.01 -6.25
CA ASP A 314 -2.11 14.57 -7.64
C ASP A 314 -2.55 15.77 -8.50
N ASP A 315 -1.72 16.14 -9.48
CA ASP A 315 -1.94 17.35 -10.28
C ASP A 315 -3.15 17.20 -11.23
N GLU A 316 -3.64 15.97 -11.48
CA GLU A 316 -4.83 15.69 -12.30
C GLU A 316 -6.08 15.37 -11.48
N ARG A 317 -5.94 15.13 -10.17
CA ARG A 317 -7.06 14.72 -9.32
C ARG A 317 -7.80 15.91 -8.74
N GLU A 318 -9.11 15.84 -8.82
CA GLU A 318 -10.02 16.86 -8.34
C GLU A 318 -11.05 16.24 -7.40
N GLU A 319 -11.28 16.89 -6.26
CA GLU A 319 -12.32 16.49 -5.31
C GLU A 319 -13.43 17.54 -5.34
N THR A 320 -14.60 17.14 -5.83
CA THR A 320 -15.78 18.01 -5.88
C THR A 320 -16.54 17.94 -4.56
N VAL A 321 -16.76 19.09 -3.93
CA VAL A 321 -17.47 19.22 -2.67
C VAL A 321 -18.62 20.22 -2.80
N ARG A 322 -19.67 20.01 -1.99
CA ARG A 322 -20.79 20.94 -1.92
C ARG A 322 -20.80 21.67 -0.57
N ILE A 323 -20.69 22.99 -0.61
CA ILE A 323 -20.65 23.90 0.55
C ILE A 323 -21.93 24.72 0.53
N GLY A 324 -22.89 24.36 1.39
CA GLY A 324 -24.26 24.88 1.29
C GLY A 324 -24.89 24.51 -0.05
N ASP A 325 -25.21 25.52 -0.85
CA ASP A 325 -25.76 25.38 -2.20
C ASP A 325 -24.71 25.56 -3.31
N THR A 326 -23.43 25.72 -2.96
CA THR A 326 -22.34 25.96 -3.92
C THR A 326 -21.53 24.69 -4.15
N GLU A 327 -21.28 24.36 -5.40
CA GLU A 327 -20.34 23.32 -5.80
C GLU A 327 -18.95 23.93 -5.96
N ALA A 328 -17.95 23.28 -5.37
CA ALA A 328 -16.56 23.74 -5.38
C ALA A 328 -15.62 22.58 -5.68
N ILE A 329 -14.53 22.87 -6.38
CA ILE A 329 -13.50 21.89 -6.70
C ILE A 329 -12.28 22.15 -5.81
N LEU A 330 -11.79 21.11 -5.15
CA LEU A 330 -10.58 21.14 -4.34
C LEU A 330 -9.48 20.33 -4.99
N ARG A 331 -8.27 20.90 -5.01
CA ARG A 331 -7.04 20.23 -5.49
C ARG A 331 -5.92 20.39 -4.49
N LEU A 332 -5.01 19.41 -4.46
CA LEU A 332 -3.75 19.47 -3.73
C LEU A 332 -2.63 19.16 -4.70
N GLY A 333 -1.80 20.14 -5.02
CA GLY A 333 -0.82 19.95 -6.09
C GLY A 333 0.10 21.14 -6.27
N SER A 334 1.00 21.05 -7.23
CA SER A 334 1.85 22.18 -7.60
C SER A 334 1.04 23.19 -8.40
N VAL A 335 1.30 24.49 -8.20
CA VAL A 335 0.68 25.55 -9.01
C VAL A 335 1.66 26.06 -10.07
N VAL A 336 1.11 26.46 -11.21
CA VAL A 336 1.88 27.13 -12.26
C VAL A 336 2.11 28.59 -11.86
N ILE A 337 3.37 28.97 -11.81
CA ILE A 337 3.84 30.33 -11.61
C ILE A 337 4.41 30.82 -12.95
N ASP A 338 3.78 31.86 -13.48
CA ASP A 338 4.24 32.55 -14.67
C ASP A 338 5.44 33.44 -14.35
N LEU A 339 6.46 33.35 -15.19
CA LEU A 339 7.64 34.20 -15.11
C LEU A 339 7.50 35.36 -16.11
N PRO A 340 7.96 36.57 -15.78
CA PRO A 340 7.89 37.74 -16.68
C PRO A 340 8.97 37.71 -17.79
N TYR A 341 9.45 36.52 -18.15
CA TYR A 341 10.47 36.25 -19.17
C TYR A 341 10.37 34.78 -19.56
N SER A 342 10.89 34.42 -20.74
CA SER A 342 10.94 33.04 -21.21
C SER A 342 12.38 32.58 -21.48
N ILE A 343 12.57 31.26 -21.43
CA ILE A 343 13.84 30.60 -21.69
C ILE A 343 13.59 29.54 -22.75
N HIS A 344 14.41 29.54 -23.80
CA HIS A 344 14.40 28.52 -24.84
C HIS A 344 15.66 27.68 -24.73
N LEU A 345 15.54 26.34 -24.72
CA LEU A 345 16.68 25.44 -24.80
C LEU A 345 17.14 25.34 -26.26
N ASP A 346 18.35 25.79 -26.54
CA ASP A 346 18.98 25.59 -27.85
C ASP A 346 19.64 24.20 -27.95
N ASP A 347 20.33 23.78 -26.87
CA ASP A 347 21.12 22.54 -26.86
C ASP A 347 21.38 22.07 -25.41
N PHE A 348 21.50 20.76 -25.20
CA PHE A 348 21.85 20.14 -23.93
C PHE A 348 23.05 19.21 -24.11
N LEU A 349 24.07 19.38 -23.27
CA LEU A 349 25.31 18.62 -23.34
C LEU A 349 25.52 17.81 -22.06
N LEU A 350 25.65 16.49 -22.22
CA LEU A 350 26.03 15.56 -21.16
C LEU A 350 27.45 15.03 -21.41
N LEU A 351 28.38 15.37 -20.51
CA LEU A 351 29.73 14.82 -20.53
C LEU A 351 29.82 13.72 -19.48
N ASN A 352 30.21 12.51 -19.88
CA ASN A 352 30.42 11.37 -18.98
C ASN A 352 31.90 11.18 -18.64
N TYR A 353 32.19 10.52 -17.52
CA TYR A 353 33.54 10.06 -17.23
C TYR A 353 34.00 9.03 -18.28
N PRO A 354 35.26 9.09 -18.76
CA PRO A 354 35.76 8.14 -19.74
C PRO A 354 35.55 6.68 -19.29
N GLY A 355 34.92 5.86 -20.13
CA GLY A 355 34.63 4.46 -19.83
C GLY A 355 33.47 4.20 -18.87
N SER A 356 32.70 5.23 -18.49
CA SER A 356 31.52 5.11 -17.63
C SER A 356 30.32 5.82 -18.24
N ARG A 357 29.11 5.42 -17.82
CA ARG A 357 27.86 6.16 -18.07
C ARG A 357 27.56 7.20 -16.98
N ASN A 358 28.49 7.40 -16.05
CA ASN A 358 28.33 8.38 -14.98
C ASN A 358 28.56 9.80 -15.53
N PRO A 359 27.60 10.72 -15.32
CA PRO A 359 27.74 12.10 -15.77
C PRO A 359 28.82 12.84 -14.98
N ALA A 360 29.78 13.39 -15.71
CA ALA A 360 30.83 14.28 -15.21
C ALA A 360 30.41 15.75 -15.26
N SER A 361 29.60 16.16 -16.25
CA SER A 361 29.01 17.50 -16.32
C SER A 361 27.74 17.50 -17.17
N TYR A 362 26.84 18.41 -16.85
CA TYR A 362 25.65 18.72 -17.62
C TYR A 362 25.61 20.23 -17.90
N GLU A 363 25.32 20.62 -19.13
CA GLU A 363 25.29 22.02 -19.57
C GLU A 363 24.08 22.26 -20.46
N SER A 364 23.25 23.24 -20.10
CA SER A 364 22.16 23.72 -20.95
C SER A 364 22.55 25.02 -21.61
N HIS A 365 22.52 25.03 -22.94
CA HIS A 365 22.63 26.24 -23.74
C HIS A 365 21.23 26.79 -24.00
N VAL A 366 20.96 27.98 -23.48
CA VAL A 366 19.62 28.56 -23.52
C VAL A 366 19.63 29.98 -24.05
N ARG A 367 18.50 30.43 -24.61
CA ARG A 367 18.24 31.84 -24.88
C ARG A 367 17.23 32.40 -23.91
N LEU A 368 17.58 33.53 -23.31
CA LEU A 368 16.70 34.31 -22.46
C LEU A 368 15.99 35.38 -23.29
N TYR A 369 14.68 35.50 -23.11
CA TYR A 369 13.83 36.54 -23.70
C TYR A 369 13.10 37.30 -22.60
N ASP A 370 13.21 38.62 -22.61
CA ASP A 370 12.55 39.53 -21.66
C ASP A 370 12.31 40.88 -22.34
N ALA A 371 11.09 41.04 -22.87
CA ALA A 371 10.70 42.23 -23.64
C ALA A 371 10.76 43.53 -22.80
N ASP A 372 10.34 43.49 -21.53
CA ASP A 372 10.36 44.64 -20.63
C ASP A 372 11.77 45.18 -20.39
N ARG A 373 12.79 44.32 -20.49
CA ARG A 373 14.21 44.68 -20.35
C ARG A 373 14.94 44.77 -21.69
N GLY A 374 14.23 44.67 -22.80
CA GLY A 374 14.80 44.72 -24.14
C GLY A 374 15.74 43.56 -24.46
N ILE A 375 15.57 42.40 -23.82
CA ILE A 375 16.36 41.20 -24.07
C ILE A 375 15.61 40.35 -25.09
N ASP A 376 16.19 40.22 -26.28
CA ASP A 376 15.66 39.37 -27.36
C ASP A 376 16.68 38.27 -27.69
N GLY A 377 16.54 37.11 -27.05
CA GLY A 377 17.33 35.92 -27.34
C GLY A 377 18.78 35.96 -26.86
N ARG A 378 19.05 36.49 -25.66
CA ARG A 378 20.41 36.51 -25.10
C ARG A 378 20.90 35.09 -24.79
N PRO A 379 22.02 34.63 -25.38
CA PRO A 379 22.55 33.29 -25.09
C PRO A 379 23.14 33.23 -23.68
N VAL A 380 22.80 32.16 -22.97
CA VAL A 380 23.26 31.87 -21.60
C VAL A 380 23.57 30.38 -21.49
N ARG A 381 24.56 30.04 -20.68
CA ARG A 381 24.92 28.67 -20.33
C ARG A 381 24.59 28.42 -18.88
N ILE A 382 23.86 27.34 -18.60
CA ILE A 382 23.51 26.91 -17.24
C ILE A 382 24.19 25.57 -17.00
N TYR A 383 25.12 25.53 -16.06
CA TYR A 383 25.89 24.32 -15.73
C TYR A 383 26.27 24.31 -14.24
N MET A 384 26.98 23.27 -13.78
CA MET A 384 27.30 23.09 -12.37
C MET A 384 27.95 24.33 -11.75
N ASN A 385 27.36 24.84 -10.66
CA ASN A 385 27.76 26.06 -9.94
C ASN A 385 27.66 27.39 -10.73
N HIS A 386 27.08 27.37 -11.93
CA HIS A 386 26.89 28.54 -12.77
C HIS A 386 25.41 28.68 -13.19
N PRO A 387 24.53 29.12 -12.27
CA PRO A 387 23.12 29.34 -12.56
C PRO A 387 22.88 30.61 -13.38
N LEU A 388 21.82 30.60 -14.20
CA LEU A 388 21.30 31.83 -14.81
C LEU A 388 20.61 32.68 -13.74
N SER A 389 21.16 33.87 -13.47
CA SER A 389 20.52 34.88 -12.61
C SER A 389 19.86 35.98 -13.44
N HIS A 390 18.55 36.17 -13.28
CA HIS A 390 17.78 37.20 -13.98
C HIS A 390 16.55 37.65 -13.19
N ARG A 391 16.29 38.96 -13.09
CA ARG A 391 15.17 39.55 -12.30
C ARG A 391 15.01 39.01 -10.85
N GLY A 392 16.12 38.65 -10.19
CA GLY A 392 16.08 38.06 -8.85
C GLY A 392 15.75 36.57 -8.83
N TYR A 393 15.57 35.92 -9.98
CA TYR A 393 15.44 34.47 -10.09
C TYR A 393 16.78 33.84 -10.48
N LYS A 394 17.05 32.65 -9.93
CA LYS A 394 18.19 31.81 -10.26
C LYS A 394 17.69 30.48 -10.81
N HIS A 395 18.20 30.09 -11.97
CA HIS A 395 17.87 28.83 -12.65
C HIS A 395 19.09 27.93 -12.56
N PHE A 396 18.89 26.78 -11.92
CA PHE A 396 19.90 25.75 -11.72
C PHE A 396 19.54 24.53 -12.55
N GLN A 397 20.53 23.91 -13.16
CA GLN A 397 20.34 22.61 -13.78
C GLN A 397 20.03 21.57 -12.69
N SER A 398 18.84 20.94 -12.75
CA SER A 398 18.43 19.92 -11.77
C SER A 398 18.33 18.52 -12.34
N SER A 399 17.86 18.36 -13.57
CA SER A 399 17.77 17.06 -14.27
C SER A 399 17.70 17.30 -15.79
N TYR A 400 17.59 16.24 -16.58
CA TYR A 400 17.42 16.28 -18.03
C TYR A 400 16.54 15.12 -18.46
N ASP A 401 16.03 15.18 -19.68
CA ASP A 401 15.20 14.12 -20.23
C ASP A 401 16.06 12.91 -20.61
N PRO A 402 15.56 11.65 -20.49
CA PRO A 402 16.35 10.46 -20.78
C PRO A 402 16.89 10.37 -22.22
N ASP A 403 16.28 11.10 -23.15
CA ASP A 403 16.71 11.20 -24.56
C ASP A 403 17.73 12.33 -24.80
N GLU A 404 18.12 13.06 -23.75
CA GLU A 404 19.04 14.19 -23.76
C GLU A 404 18.55 15.41 -24.58
N LEU A 405 17.27 15.44 -24.99
CA LEU A 405 16.70 16.54 -25.80
C LEU A 405 16.04 17.63 -24.96
N GLY A 406 15.93 17.43 -23.65
CA GLY A 406 15.29 18.36 -22.74
C GLY A 406 16.06 18.58 -21.44
N THR A 407 15.78 19.73 -20.83
CA THR A 407 16.42 20.18 -19.61
C THR A 407 15.38 20.45 -18.53
N VAL A 408 15.67 20.03 -17.30
CA VAL A 408 14.85 20.36 -16.12
C VAL A 408 15.63 21.35 -15.27
N LEU A 409 15.05 22.55 -15.11
CA LEU A 409 15.64 23.63 -14.34
C LEU A 409 14.90 23.82 -13.01
N SER A 410 15.64 23.85 -11.91
CA SER A 410 15.14 24.31 -10.62
C SER A 410 15.28 25.83 -10.54
N VAL A 411 14.19 26.51 -10.18
CA VAL A 411 14.14 27.96 -10.15
C VAL A 411 13.92 28.43 -8.72
N ASN A 412 14.72 29.40 -8.28
CA ASN A 412 14.61 30.00 -6.96
C ASN A 412 14.57 31.52 -7.06
N TYR A 413 13.72 32.17 -6.26
CA TYR A 413 13.77 33.63 -6.11
C TYR A 413 14.80 33.98 -5.03
N ASP A 414 15.93 34.53 -5.47
CA ASP A 414 17.05 34.96 -4.65
C ASP A 414 17.29 36.47 -4.90
N PRO A 415 16.87 37.36 -3.99
CA PRO A 415 17.09 38.81 -4.10
C PRO A 415 18.58 39.21 -4.04
N GLY A 416 19.48 38.22 -3.90
CA GLY A 416 20.92 38.37 -3.96
C GLY A 416 21.53 38.58 -2.58
N LYS A 417 22.78 39.04 -2.56
CA LYS A 417 23.57 39.20 -1.33
C LYS A 417 23.19 40.45 -0.53
N VAL A 418 22.36 41.34 -1.09
CA VAL A 418 22.05 42.65 -0.49
C VAL A 418 21.42 42.53 0.90
N PRO A 419 20.38 41.71 1.14
CA PRO A 419 19.80 41.58 2.48
C PRO A 419 20.81 41.03 3.50
N THR A 420 21.61 40.03 3.11
CA THR A 420 22.64 39.43 3.97
C THR A 420 23.73 40.45 4.32
N TYR A 421 24.22 41.20 3.34
CA TYR A 421 25.24 42.22 3.56
C TYR A 421 24.70 43.40 4.37
N LEU A 422 23.46 43.82 4.16
CA LEU A 422 22.81 44.81 5.01
C LEU A 422 22.75 44.33 6.47
N GLY A 423 22.39 43.06 6.70
CA GLY A 423 22.41 42.45 8.03
C GLY A 423 23.80 42.47 8.66
N TYR A 424 24.84 42.06 7.93
CA TYR A 424 26.23 42.12 8.42
C TYR A 424 26.70 43.55 8.67
N THR A 425 26.30 44.52 7.83
CA THR A 425 26.60 45.94 8.03
C THR A 425 25.92 46.47 9.29
N LEU A 426 24.65 46.18 9.52
CA LEU A 426 23.92 46.59 10.73
C LEU A 426 24.53 45.97 12.00
N LEU A 427 24.92 44.69 11.92
CA LEU A 427 25.58 43.97 13.01
C LEU A 427 26.97 44.58 13.32
N ALA A 428 27.78 44.86 12.30
CA ALA A 428 29.07 45.53 12.46
C ALA A 428 28.91 46.94 13.06
N LEU A 429 27.92 47.71 12.60
CA LEU A 429 27.62 49.03 13.14
C LEU A 429 27.17 48.95 14.61
N GLY A 430 26.36 47.95 14.96
CA GLY A 430 25.96 47.68 16.34
C GLY A 430 27.17 47.42 17.25
N PHE A 431 28.12 46.58 16.81
CA PHE A 431 29.37 46.35 17.55
C PHE A 431 30.20 47.62 17.69
N LEU A 432 30.34 48.41 16.62
CA LEU A 432 31.06 49.68 16.66
C LEU A 432 30.39 50.67 17.62
N MET A 433 29.06 50.75 17.66
CA MET A 433 28.33 51.61 18.60
C MET A 433 28.52 51.16 20.06
N ILE A 434 28.58 49.86 20.32
CA ILE A 434 28.86 49.34 21.67
C ILE A 434 30.29 49.68 22.10
N LEU A 435 31.27 49.48 21.23
CA LEU A 435 32.67 49.80 21.52
C LEU A 435 32.91 51.31 21.68
N ALA A 436 32.25 52.11 20.85
CA ALA A 436 32.33 53.56 20.90
C ALA A 436 31.41 54.17 21.96
N ARG A 437 30.60 53.37 22.66
CA ARG A 437 29.63 53.87 23.67
C ARG A 437 30.30 54.74 24.72
N ASP A 438 31.42 54.28 25.27
CA ASP A 438 32.10 55.00 26.35
C ASP A 438 32.91 56.21 25.83
N LEU A 439 33.18 56.26 24.52
CA LEU A 439 33.81 57.40 23.84
C LEU A 439 32.79 58.49 23.44
N ILE A 440 31.61 58.07 22.96
CA ILE A 440 30.54 58.94 22.45
C ILE A 440 29.62 59.42 23.59
N TRP A 441 29.40 58.57 24.59
CA TRP A 441 28.60 58.85 25.77
C TRP A 441 29.42 58.66 27.05
N PRO A 442 30.44 59.51 27.27
CA PRO A 442 31.21 59.44 28.51
C PRO A 442 30.25 59.68 29.68
N VAL A 443 30.01 58.63 30.48
CA VAL A 443 29.23 58.73 31.71
C VAL A 443 29.98 59.66 32.65
N ARG A 444 29.47 60.89 32.82
CA ARG A 444 29.98 61.82 33.83
C ARG A 444 29.81 61.16 35.20
N LYS A 445 30.94 60.86 35.83
CA LYS A 445 31.04 60.09 37.06
C LYS A 445 30.82 60.97 38.30
N ASP A 446 29.82 61.86 38.31
CA ASP A 446 29.71 62.90 39.35
C ASP A 446 28.55 62.75 40.36
N GLU A 447 27.83 61.63 40.39
CA GLU A 447 26.69 61.48 41.34
C GLU A 447 26.82 60.34 42.36
N ARG A 448 27.88 59.52 42.32
CA ARG A 448 28.05 58.45 43.33
C ARG A 448 28.76 58.87 44.62
N GLU A 449 29.36 60.05 44.68
CA GLU A 449 30.06 60.52 45.90
C GLU A 449 29.23 61.48 46.77
N ARG A 450 28.10 62.01 46.28
CA ARG A 450 27.24 62.91 47.08
C ARG A 450 26.22 62.22 47.99
N SER A 451 26.14 60.88 47.94
CA SER A 451 25.24 60.10 48.82
C SER A 451 25.97 59.39 49.97
N ALA A 452 27.28 59.65 50.13
CA ALA A 452 28.14 59.00 51.12
C ALA A 452 28.89 59.96 52.05
N ALA A 453 28.49 61.24 52.11
CA ALA A 453 29.06 62.25 53.02
C ALA A 453 27.98 62.81 53.95
#